data_AF-D7CN53-F1
#
_entry.id   AF-D7CN53-F1
#
_cell.length_a   1.000
_cell.length_b   1.000
_cell.length_c   1.000
_cell.angle_alpha   90.00
_cell.angle_beta   90.00
_cell.angle_gamma   90.00
#
_symmetry.space_group_name_H-M   'P 1'
#
loop_
_entity.id
_entity.type
_entity.pdbx_description
1 polymer ?
#
loop_
_entity_poly.entity_id
_entity_poly.type
_entity_poly.pdbx_seq_one_letter_code
_entity_poly.pdbx_strand_id
1 'polypeptide(L)' 'MDLGDLVVVSKSGHPFNGLSGKIVGRRGNYTPDDPIFLVFIKNRARSFLIPQSMLRLMEPSEIEVTKNIADWPF' A
#
# COMPACT_ATOMS: atom_id res chain seq x y z
N MET A 1 8.75 4.47 4.08
CA MET A 1 7.45 4.27 3.43
C MET A 1 7.12 5.58 2.81
N ASP A 2 7.31 5.63 1.51
CA ASP A 2 7.39 6.86 0.73
C ASP A 2 6.63 6.68 -0.59
N LEU A 3 6.46 7.78 -1.32
CA LEU A 3 5.82 7.74 -2.63
C LEU A 3 6.55 6.77 -3.56
N GLY A 4 5.80 5.88 -4.20
CA GLY A 4 6.34 4.85 -5.08
C GLY A 4 6.55 3.49 -4.42
N ASP A 5 6.62 3.41 -3.09
CA ASP A 5 6.84 2.14 -2.39
C ASP A 5 5.69 1.16 -2.64
N LEU A 6 6.06 -0.10 -2.84
CA LEU A 6 5.12 -1.22 -2.88
C LEU A 6 4.89 -1.75 -1.46
N VAL A 7 3.62 -1.85 -1.11
CA VAL A 7 3.17 -2.21 0.23
C VAL A 7 2.12 -3.32 0.19
N VAL A 8 1.97 -4.01 1.31
CA VAL A 8 0.87 -4.96 1.56
C VAL A 8 0.08 -4.45 2.75
N VAL A 9 -1.25 -4.53 2.67
CA VAL A 9 -2.10 -4.31 3.84
C VAL A 9 -1.97 -5.52 4.77
N SER A 10 -1.47 -5.32 5.99
CA SER A 10 -1.10 -6.38 6.93
C SER A 10 -1.98 -6.45 8.19
N LYS A 11 -2.90 -5.50 8.37
CA LYS A 11 -3.77 -5.48 9.54
C LYS A 11 -4.84 -6.58 9.47
N SER A 12 -4.81 -7.50 10.44
CA SER A 12 -5.86 -8.50 10.60
C SER A 12 -7.25 -7.86 10.78
N GLY A 13 -8.27 -8.41 10.13
CA GLY A 13 -9.63 -7.88 10.10
C GLY A 13 -9.86 -6.74 9.11
N HIS A 14 -8.81 -6.20 8.47
CA HIS A 14 -8.98 -5.20 7.43
C HIS A 14 -9.55 -5.84 6.14
N PRO A 15 -10.53 -5.23 5.45
CA PRO A 15 -11.14 -5.80 4.23
C PRO A 15 -10.15 -6.08 3.08
N PHE A 16 -9.01 -5.40 3.12
CA PHE A 16 -7.94 -5.54 2.12
C PHE A 16 -6.71 -6.29 2.63
N ASN A 17 -6.79 -6.93 3.80
CA ASN A 17 -5.67 -7.69 4.35
C ASN A 17 -5.09 -8.68 3.32
N GLY A 18 -3.77 -8.67 3.15
CA GLY A 18 -3.03 -9.47 2.16
C GLY A 18 -2.99 -8.89 0.75
N LEU A 19 -3.73 -7.81 0.44
CA LEU A 19 -3.67 -7.18 -0.87
C LEU A 19 -2.46 -6.23 -0.98
N SER A 20 -1.78 -6.31 -2.12
CA SER A 20 -0.68 -5.40 -2.46
C SER A 20 -1.19 -4.10 -3.08
N GLY A 21 -0.42 -3.04 -2.86
CA GLY A 21 -0.67 -1.72 -3.42
C GLY A 21 0.61 -0.89 -3.59
N LYS A 22 0.46 0.27 -4.22
CA LYS A 22 1.53 1.27 -4.38
C LYS A 22 1.14 2.55 -3.66
N ILE A 23 2.08 3.13 -2.91
CA ILE A 23 1.86 4.45 -2.29
C ILE A 23 1.90 5.52 -3.38
N VAL A 24 0.78 6.22 -3.59
CA VAL A 24 0.61 7.29 -4.59
C VAL A 24 0.31 8.66 -3.96
N GLY A 25 0.25 8.74 -2.63
CA GLY A 25 0.02 9.99 -1.91
C GLY A 25 0.21 9.83 -0.41
N ARG A 26 0.40 10.98 0.27
CA ARG A 26 0.31 11.10 1.73
C ARG A 26 -0.78 12.12 2.08
N ARG A 27 -1.59 11.82 3.09
CA ARG A 27 -2.79 12.60 3.47
C ARG A 27 -2.91 12.76 4.97
N GLY A 28 -2.01 13.56 5.55
CA GLY A 28 -2.01 13.82 6.98
C GLY A 28 -1.76 12.56 7.79
N ASN A 29 -2.36 12.52 8.99
CA ASN A 29 -2.08 11.54 10.02
C ASN A 29 -3.39 10.98 10.60
N TYR A 30 -3.43 9.67 10.86
CA TYR A 30 -4.53 8.94 11.50
C TYR A 30 -4.50 9.13 13.03
N THR A 31 -3.31 8.98 13.59
CA THR A 31 -2.92 9.43 14.94
C THR A 31 -1.65 10.29 14.80
N PRO A 32 -1.22 11.08 15.80
CA PRO A 32 -0.07 11.97 15.68
C PRO A 32 1.18 11.34 15.05
N ASP A 33 1.43 10.04 15.29
CA ASP A 33 2.59 9.29 14.83
C ASP A 33 2.25 8.24 13.74
N ASP A 34 1.04 8.24 13.19
CA ASP A 34 0.59 7.26 12.17
C ASP A 34 0.12 7.96 10.90
N PRO A 35 1.01 8.20 9.92
CA PRO A 35 0.65 8.83 8.65
C PRO A 35 -0.42 8.04 7.88
N ILE A 36 -1.31 8.75 7.19
CA ILE A 36 -2.23 8.13 6.23
C ILE A 36 -1.63 8.21 4.84
N PHE A 37 -1.52 7.05 4.18
CA PHE A 37 -1.11 6.96 2.80
C PHE A 37 -2.32 6.74 1.89
N LEU A 38 -2.26 7.36 0.71
CA LEU A 38 -3.13 7.03 -0.40
C LEU A 38 -2.48 5.86 -1.15
N VAL A 39 -3.07 4.67 -1.05
CA VAL A 39 -2.55 3.42 -1.60
C VAL A 39 -3.42 2.99 -2.77
N PHE A 40 -2.85 2.90 -3.97
CA PHE A 40 -3.52 2.31 -5.12
C PHE A 40 -3.47 0.79 -5.02
N ILE A 41 -4.63 0.14 -4.95
CA ILE A 41 -4.74 -1.33 -4.90
C ILE A 41 -5.16 -1.82 -6.29
N LYS A 42 -4.23 -2.49 -7.00
CA LYS A 42 -4.44 -2.95 -8.39
C LYS A 42 -5.67 -3.83 -8.54
N ASN A 43 -5.86 -4.79 -7.63
CA ASN A 43 -7.01 -5.71 -7.65
C ASN A 43 -8.36 -5.01 -7.51
N ARG A 44 -8.37 -3.74 -7.09
CA ARG A 44 -9.58 -2.90 -6.95
C ARG A 44 -9.62 -1.74 -7.94
N ALA A 45 -8.57 -1.56 -8.74
CA ALA A 45 -8.38 -0.45 -9.69
C ALA A 45 -8.70 0.93 -9.07
N ARG A 46 -8.36 1.13 -7.79
CA ARG A 46 -8.72 2.33 -7.02
C ARG A 46 -7.74 2.58 -5.88
N SER A 47 -7.64 3.84 -5.48
CA SER A 47 -6.86 4.27 -4.31
C SER A 47 -7.71 4.37 -3.05
N PHE A 48 -7.11 4.00 -1.92
CA PHE A 48 -7.72 4.04 -0.59
C PHE A 48 -6.80 4.74 0.41
N LEU A 49 -7.39 5.39 1.41
CA LEU A 49 -6.64 5.96 2.53
C LEU A 49 -6.39 4.87 3.56
N ILE A 50 -5.12 4.53 3.79
CA ILE A 50 -4.72 3.46 4.69
C ILE A 50 -3.62 3.99 5.63
N PRO A 51 -3.78 3.88 6.96
CA PRO A 51 -2.75 4.26 7.92
C PRO A 51 -1.47 3.41 7.74
N GLN A 52 -0.31 4.01 8.00
CA GLN A 52 0.99 3.34 7.94
C GLN A 52 1.03 2.10 8.83
N SER A 53 0.43 2.17 10.02
CA SER A 53 0.34 1.05 10.97
C SER A 53 -0.39 -0.18 10.44
N MET A 54 -1.15 -0.05 9.35
CA MET A 54 -1.87 -1.15 8.70
C MET A 54 -1.16 -1.67 7.45
N LEU A 55 0.01 -1.11 7.12
CA LEU A 55 0.80 -1.44 5.96
C LEU A 55 2.12 -2.10 6.39
N ARG A 56 2.68 -2.89 5.48
CA ARG A 56 4.11 -3.26 5.51
C ARG A 56 4.70 -3.08 4.13
N LEU A 57 6.01 -2.84 4.07
CA LEU A 57 6.74 -2.88 2.79
C LEU A 57 6.69 -4.31 2.24
N MET A 58 6.60 -4.41 0.92
CA MET A 58 6.79 -5.70 0.24
C MET A 58 8.25 -6.11 0.31
N GLU A 59 8.48 -7.40 0.58
CA GLU A 59 9.81 -7.98 0.51
C GLU A 59 10.24 -8.12 -0.95
N PRO A 60 11.56 -8.08 -1.25
CA PRO A 60 12.04 -8.22 -2.62
C PRO A 60 11.50 -9.45 -3.36
N SER A 61 11.41 -10.59 -2.69
CA SER A 61 10.85 -11.83 -3.27
C SER A 61 9.37 -11.70 -3.65
N GLU A 62 8.58 -10.93 -2.90
CA GLU A 62 7.17 -10.68 -3.20
C GLU A 62 7.02 -9.75 -4.39
N ILE A 63 7.93 -8.77 -4.51
CA ILE A 63 8.04 -7.88 -5.67
C ILE A 63 8.35 -8.69 -6.93
N GLU A 64 9.24 -9.69 -6.83
CA GLU A 64 9.56 -10.57 -7.96
C GLU A 64 8.36 -11.38 -8.44
N VAL A 65 7.54 -11.88 -7.52
CA VAL A 65 6.28 -12.57 -7.85
C VAL A 65 5.25 -11.61 -8.45
N THR A 66 5.28 -10.34 -8.04
CA THR A 66 4.42 -9.29 -8.61
C THR A 66 5.04 -8.59 -9.83
N LYS A 67 6.14 -9.10 -10.43
CA LYS A 67 6.77 -8.58 -11.68
C LYS A 67 5.85 -8.71 -12.92
N ASN A 68 4.79 -7.91 -12.91
CA ASN A 68 4.34 -7.05 -13.99
C ASN A 68 4.33 -5.62 -13.42
N ILE A 69 5.48 -5.14 -12.96
CA ILE A 69 5.64 -3.80 -12.36
C ILE A 69 5.28 -2.69 -13.36
N ALA A 70 5.36 -2.99 -14.66
CA ALA A 70 4.93 -2.12 -15.76
C ALA A 70 3.42 -1.78 -15.78
N ASP A 71 2.59 -2.46 -14.99
CA ASP A 71 1.13 -2.26 -14.97
C ASP A 71 0.61 -1.37 -13.82
N TRP A 72 1.48 -0.92 -12.91
CA TRP A 72 1.02 -0.08 -11.80
C TRP A 72 0.86 1.35 -12.30
N PRO A 73 -0.31 1.99 -12.13
CA PRO A 73 -0.47 3.37 -12.54
C PRO A 73 0.55 4.24 -11.82
N PHE A 74 1.09 5.18 -12.59
CA PHE A 74 2.17 6.08 -12.21
C PHE A 74 1.84 6.85 -10.94
#